data_AF-A0A7C9DR71-F1
#
_entry.id   AF-A0A7C9DR71-F1
#
_cell.length_a   1.000
_cell.length_b   1.000
_cell.length_c   1.000
_cell.angle_alpha   90.00
_cell.angle_beta   90.00
_cell.angle_gamma   90.00
#
_symmetry.space_group_name_H-M   'P 1'
#
loop_
_entity.id
_entity.type
_entity.pdbx_description
1 polymer ?
#
loop_
_entity_poly.entity_id
_entity_poly.type
_entity_poly.pdbx_seq_one_letter_code
_entity_poly.pdbx_strand_id
1 'polypeptide(L)'
;MKREGFKPDGVSFTGALTACSHAGLVDRGLKCFDEMRRVHKISPRIEHYGCLVDLYSRAGRLEDALTVLKNMPMKPNEVVLGSLLAACRNCGDVGLAELLMKYLLELDLDSDSNYVLLANMYAAAGSWGGAGKVRRKMKTQGIQKRPGISSIEISDSIHEFVAGHKSHSETDSMHAVLDLLSYELGM
;
A
#
# COMPACT_ATOMS: atom_id res chain seq x y z
N MET A 1 4.42 26.80 4.56
CA MET A 1 5.85 26.45 4.62
C MET A 1 6.73 27.49 3.91
N LYS A 2 6.97 27.42 2.59
CA LYS A 2 7.86 28.38 1.88
C LYS A 2 7.42 29.84 2.01
N ARG A 3 6.11 30.12 1.87
CA ARG A 3 5.51 31.46 2.06
C ARG A 3 5.76 32.04 3.46
N GLU A 4 5.86 31.16 4.45
CA GLU A 4 6.11 31.50 5.86
C GLU A 4 7.62 31.53 6.18
N GLY A 5 8.50 31.40 5.17
CA GLY A 5 9.96 31.44 5.33
C GLY A 5 10.62 30.13 5.77
N PHE A 6 9.87 29.05 6.00
CA PHE A 6 10.45 27.75 6.40
C PHE A 6 11.12 27.03 5.23
N LYS A 7 12.33 26.50 5.47
CA LYS A 7 13.10 25.73 4.50
C LYS A 7 12.62 24.26 4.45
N PRO A 8 12.17 23.77 3.29
CA PRO A 8 11.84 22.35 3.09
C PRO A 8 13.02 21.44 3.42
N ASP A 9 12.71 20.30 4.03
CA ASP A 9 13.63 19.21 4.29
C ASP A 9 13.15 17.90 3.62
N GLY A 10 13.89 16.81 3.82
CA GLY A 10 13.54 15.51 3.23
C GLY A 10 12.14 15.01 3.66
N VAL A 11 11.74 15.28 4.91
CA VAL A 11 10.41 14.89 5.41
C VAL A 11 9.31 15.67 4.70
N SER A 12 9.51 16.99 4.54
CA SER A 12 8.59 17.86 3.80
C SER A 12 8.40 17.39 2.34
N PHE A 13 9.49 16.97 1.70
CA PHE A 13 9.45 16.43 0.34
C PHE A 13 8.81 15.06 0.25
N THR A 14 9.02 14.19 1.24
CA THR A 14 8.31 12.91 1.33
C THR A 14 6.80 13.14 1.37
N GLY A 15 6.32 14.02 2.26
CA GLY A 15 4.91 14.37 2.33
C GLY A 15 4.34 14.94 1.03
N ALA A 16 5.07 15.83 0.36
CA ALA A 16 4.66 16.39 -0.93
C ALA A 16 4.61 15.33 -2.05
N LEU A 17 5.58 14.40 -2.08
CA LEU A 17 5.62 13.30 -3.04
C LEU A 17 4.49 12.30 -2.80
N THR A 18 4.24 11.92 -1.54
CA THR A 18 3.10 11.08 -1.16
C THR A 18 1.78 11.72 -1.60
N ALA A 19 1.59 13.02 -1.35
CA ALA A 19 0.40 13.72 -1.81
C ALA A 19 0.23 13.67 -3.34
N CYS A 20 1.32 13.84 -4.10
CA CYS A 20 1.28 13.70 -5.56
C CYS A 20 0.93 12.26 -5.99
N SER A 21 1.46 11.26 -5.29
CA SER A 21 1.17 9.84 -5.53
C SER A 21 -0.31 9.52 -5.35
N HIS A 22 -0.88 9.93 -4.22
CA HIS A 22 -2.30 9.73 -3.93
C HIS A 22 -3.22 10.48 -4.90
N ALA A 23 -2.81 11.66 -5.36
CA ALA A 23 -3.57 12.46 -6.33
C ALA A 23 -3.33 12.06 -7.80
N GLY A 24 -2.43 11.11 -8.09
CA GLY A 24 -2.08 10.72 -9.46
C GLY A 24 -1.32 11.79 -10.25
N LEU A 25 -0.72 12.77 -9.58
CA LEU A 25 -0.08 13.93 -10.20
C LEU A 25 1.40 13.65 -10.53
N VAL A 26 1.64 12.74 -11.48
CA VAL A 26 2.98 12.25 -11.84
C VAL A 26 3.96 13.38 -12.16
N ASP A 27 3.61 14.29 -13.06
CA ASP A 27 4.50 15.38 -13.48
C ASP A 27 4.85 16.33 -12.32
N ARG A 28 3.91 16.57 -11.40
CA ARG A 28 4.17 17.40 -10.22
C ARG A 28 5.06 16.67 -9.23
N GLY A 29 4.85 15.37 -9.03
CA GLY A 29 5.72 14.54 -8.20
C GLY A 29 7.16 14.55 -8.69
N LEU A 30 7.38 14.38 -10.00
CA LEU A 30 8.73 14.42 -10.59
C LEU A 30 9.39 15.78 -10.47
N LYS A 31 8.65 16.87 -10.73
CA LYS A 31 9.14 18.24 -10.50
C LYS A 31 9.53 18.45 -9.03
N CYS A 32 8.74 17.95 -8.09
CA CYS A 32 9.01 18.04 -6.66
C CYS A 32 10.30 17.29 -6.29
N PHE A 33 10.49 16.07 -6.80
CA PHE A 33 11.70 15.27 -6.59
C PHE A 33 12.95 15.93 -7.18
N ASP A 34 12.84 16.52 -8.38
CA ASP A 34 13.97 17.23 -8.99
C ASP A 34 14.29 18.55 -8.26
N GLU A 35 13.28 19.29 -7.79
CA GLU A 35 13.48 20.50 -6.99
C GLU A 35 14.21 20.18 -5.68
N MET A 36 13.81 19.10 -4.99
CA MET A 36 14.48 18.60 -3.79
C MET A 36 15.99 18.41 -4.02
N ARG A 37 16.36 17.71 -5.09
CA ARG A 37 17.75 17.34 -5.38
C ARG A 37 18.57 18.52 -5.92
N ARG A 38 17.99 19.31 -6.84
CA ARG A 38 18.72 20.34 -7.58
C ARG A 38 18.71 21.71 -6.90
N VAL A 39 17.58 22.11 -6.33
CA VAL A 39 17.39 23.44 -5.70
C VAL A 39 17.71 23.37 -4.22
N HIS A 40 17.12 22.41 -3.51
CA HIS A 40 17.31 22.28 -2.05
C HIS A 40 18.55 21.46 -1.67
N LYS A 41 19.23 20.83 -2.65
CA LYS A 41 20.44 20.02 -2.45
C LYS A 41 20.24 18.88 -1.44
N ILE A 42 19.02 18.35 -1.35
CA ILE A 42 18.69 17.25 -0.47
C ILE A 42 18.93 15.94 -1.23
N SER A 43 19.81 15.09 -0.68
CA SER A 43 20.07 13.76 -1.22
C SER A 43 18.84 12.85 -1.06
N PRO A 44 18.36 12.22 -2.15
CA PRO A 44 17.25 11.28 -2.06
C PRO A 44 17.59 10.09 -1.15
N ARG A 45 16.65 9.76 -0.27
CA ARG A 45 16.66 8.57 0.59
C ARG A 45 15.60 7.56 0.17
N ILE A 46 15.60 6.39 0.79
CA ILE A 46 14.70 5.28 0.46
C ILE A 46 13.21 5.69 0.48
N GLU A 47 12.80 6.59 1.37
CA GLU A 47 11.42 7.07 1.46
C GLU A 47 11.00 7.84 0.20
N HIS A 48 11.91 8.62 -0.38
CA HIS A 48 11.66 9.40 -1.59
C HIS A 48 11.56 8.50 -2.82
N TYR A 49 12.42 7.48 -2.92
CA TYR A 49 12.32 6.47 -3.97
C TYR A 49 11.04 5.63 -3.84
N GLY A 50 10.65 5.26 -2.61
CA GLY A 50 9.37 4.60 -2.34
C GLY A 50 8.19 5.43 -2.85
N CYS A 51 8.20 6.74 -2.61
CA CYS A 51 7.16 7.63 -3.15
C CYS A 51 7.14 7.68 -4.68
N LEU A 52 8.31 7.66 -5.34
CA LEU A 52 8.38 7.62 -6.80
C LEU A 52 7.87 6.31 -7.39
N VAL A 53 8.22 5.17 -6.77
CA VAL A 53 7.70 3.86 -7.18
C VAL A 53 6.19 3.85 -7.00
N ASP A 54 5.66 4.23 -5.84
CA ASP A 54 4.21 4.30 -5.58
C ASP A 54 3.49 5.24 -6.58
N LEU A 55 4.08 6.40 -6.88
CA LEU A 55 3.55 7.37 -7.85
C LEU A 55 3.36 6.74 -9.24
N TYR A 56 4.39 6.04 -9.74
CA TYR A 56 4.30 5.36 -11.03
C TYR A 56 3.40 4.12 -10.98
N SER A 57 3.45 3.34 -9.90
CA SER A 57 2.60 2.17 -9.67
C SER A 57 1.11 2.51 -9.74
N ARG A 58 0.70 3.61 -9.08
CA ARG A 58 -0.69 4.08 -9.09
C ARG A 58 -1.13 4.66 -10.42
N ALA A 59 -0.19 5.25 -11.17
CA ALA A 59 -0.43 5.74 -12.52
C ALA A 59 -0.46 4.61 -13.58
N GLY A 60 -0.27 3.34 -13.20
CA GLY A 60 -0.21 2.21 -14.14
C GLY A 60 1.05 2.18 -14.99
N ARG A 61 2.10 2.91 -14.59
CA ARG A 61 3.36 3.06 -15.31
C ARG A 61 4.42 2.10 -14.76
N LEU A 62 4.19 0.80 -14.94
CA LEU A 62 5.02 -0.26 -14.36
C LEU A 62 6.49 -0.18 -14.76
N GLU A 63 6.79 0.09 -16.03
CA GLU A 63 8.17 0.19 -16.53
C GLU A 63 8.95 1.35 -15.91
N ASP A 64 8.28 2.48 -15.68
CA ASP A 64 8.89 3.62 -14.99
C ASP A 64 9.14 3.29 -13.51
N ALA A 65 8.21 2.61 -12.85
CA ALA A 65 8.39 2.13 -11.48
C ALA A 65 9.60 1.17 -11.36
N LEU A 66 9.74 0.22 -12.31
CA LEU A 66 10.90 -0.66 -12.41
C LEU A 66 12.20 0.11 -12.68
N THR A 67 12.14 1.15 -13.51
CA THR A 67 13.29 2.00 -13.80
C THR A 67 13.75 2.74 -12.55
N VAL A 68 12.82 3.24 -11.72
CA VAL A 68 13.17 3.85 -10.43
C VAL A 68 13.82 2.82 -9.50
N LEU A 69 13.26 1.61 -9.40
CA LEU A 69 13.81 0.53 -8.58
C LEU A 69 15.25 0.18 -9.00
N LYS A 70 15.51 0.01 -10.30
CA LYS A 70 16.82 -0.37 -10.83
C LYS A 70 17.89 0.70 -10.63
N ASN A 71 17.49 1.98 -10.66
CA ASN A 71 18.42 3.11 -10.57
C ASN A 71 18.60 3.63 -9.15
N MET A 72 17.93 3.05 -8.16
CA MET A 72 18.08 3.50 -6.78
C MET A 72 19.47 3.09 -6.24
N PRO A 73 20.18 3.98 -5.53
CA PRO A 73 21.56 3.73 -5.08
C PRO A 73 21.66 2.85 -3.82
N MET A 74 20.54 2.31 -3.34
CA MET A 74 20.44 1.47 -2.15
C MET A 74 19.62 0.22 -2.46
N LYS A 75 19.62 -0.77 -1.57
CA LYS A 75 18.68 -1.90 -1.71
C LYS A 75 17.25 -1.44 -1.43
N PRO A 76 16.24 -1.92 -2.19
CA PRO A 76 14.85 -1.64 -1.88
C PRO A 76 14.45 -2.32 -0.56
N ASN A 77 13.54 -1.69 0.19
CA ASN A 77 12.93 -2.27 1.37
C ASN A 77 11.56 -2.87 1.04
N GLU A 78 10.90 -3.46 2.04
CA GLU A 78 9.56 -4.06 1.91
C GLU A 78 8.56 -3.09 1.27
N VAL A 79 8.55 -1.82 1.69
CA VAL A 79 7.59 -0.82 1.22
C VAL A 79 7.73 -0.55 -0.28
N VAL A 80 8.97 -0.41 -0.77
CA VAL A 80 9.25 -0.19 -2.20
C VAL A 80 8.82 -1.40 -3.02
N LEU A 81 9.19 -2.61 -2.57
CA LEU A 81 8.85 -3.86 -3.25
C LEU A 81 7.34 -4.14 -3.23
N GLY A 82 6.66 -3.87 -2.12
CA GLY A 82 5.21 -3.97 -1.99
C GLY A 82 4.46 -3.00 -2.89
N SER A 83 4.97 -1.77 -3.05
CA SER A 83 4.42 -0.77 -3.99
C SER A 83 4.54 -1.23 -5.44
N LEU A 84 5.63 -1.91 -5.79
CA LEU A 84 5.81 -2.48 -7.12
C LEU A 84 4.94 -3.73 -7.33
N LEU A 85 4.78 -4.58 -6.31
CA LEU A 85 3.86 -5.72 -6.35
C LEU A 85 2.41 -5.26 -6.58
N ALA A 86 2.00 -4.16 -5.93
CA ALA A 86 0.70 -3.53 -6.16
C ALA A 86 0.56 -2.99 -7.59
N ALA A 87 1.64 -2.51 -8.21
CA ALA A 87 1.66 -2.13 -9.62
C ALA A 87 1.42 -3.33 -10.53
N CYS A 88 2.09 -4.46 -10.24
CA CYS A 88 1.92 -5.71 -10.99
C CYS A 88 0.46 -6.15 -10.97
N ARG A 89 -0.25 -6.00 -9.83
CA ARG A 89 -1.70 -6.25 -9.74
C ARG A 89 -2.47 -5.37 -10.73
N ASN A 90 -2.19 -4.08 -10.75
CA ASN A 90 -2.93 -3.13 -11.59
C ASN A 90 -2.69 -3.39 -13.09
N CYS A 91 -1.49 -3.85 -13.47
CA CYS A 91 -1.13 -4.18 -14.85
C CYS A 91 -1.39 -5.64 -15.23
N GLY A 92 -1.79 -6.50 -14.29
CA GLY A 92 -2.01 -7.93 -14.51
C GLY A 92 -0.75 -8.77 -14.71
N ASP A 93 0.44 -8.25 -14.39
CA ASP A 93 1.71 -8.96 -14.57
C ASP A 93 1.99 -9.92 -13.41
N VAL A 94 1.41 -11.11 -13.50
CA VAL A 94 1.59 -12.18 -12.51
C VAL A 94 3.03 -12.71 -12.49
N GLY A 95 3.73 -12.71 -13.62
CA GLY A 95 5.09 -13.22 -13.72
C GLY A 95 6.08 -12.37 -12.93
N LEU A 96 6.01 -11.05 -13.08
CA LEU A 96 6.80 -10.12 -12.30
C LEU A 96 6.44 -10.18 -10.81
N ALA A 97 5.15 -10.31 -10.49
CA ALA A 97 4.71 -10.48 -9.10
C ALA A 97 5.30 -11.73 -8.43
N GLU A 98 5.40 -12.86 -9.13
CA GLU A 98 6.07 -14.05 -8.62
C GLU A 98 7.56 -13.82 -8.34
N LEU A 99 8.25 -13.10 -9.25
CA LEU A 99 9.67 -12.79 -9.07
C LEU A 99 9.88 -11.88 -7.86
N LEU A 100 9.06 -10.84 -7.71
CA LEU A 100 9.10 -9.94 -6.55
C LEU A 100 8.80 -10.69 -5.24
N MET A 101 7.85 -11.62 -5.25
CA MET A 101 7.55 -12.45 -4.08
C MET A 101 8.72 -13.36 -3.69
N LYS A 102 9.43 -13.95 -4.66
CA LYS A 102 10.67 -14.71 -4.37
C LYS A 102 11.74 -13.82 -3.77
N TYR A 103 11.91 -12.62 -4.33
CA TYR A 103 12.90 -11.66 -3.83
C TYR A 103 12.58 -11.17 -2.41
N LEU A 104 11.31 -10.89 -2.10
CA LEU A 104 10.85 -10.55 -0.75
C LEU A 104 11.16 -11.66 0.26
N LEU A 105 10.96 -12.92 -0.14
CA LEU A 105 11.26 -14.09 0.70
C LEU A 105 12.75 -14.26 0.97
N GLU A 106 13.60 -14.06 -0.05
CA GLU A 106 15.05 -14.14 0.11
C GLU A 106 15.60 -13.06 1.05
N LEU A 107 14.90 -11.95 1.19
CA LEU A 107 15.25 -10.84 2.07
C LEU A 107 14.62 -10.94 3.47
N ASP A 108 13.77 -11.94 3.73
CA ASP A 108 12.95 -12.05 4.95
C ASP A 108 12.08 -10.79 5.20
N LEU A 109 11.49 -10.28 4.10
CA LEU A 109 10.66 -9.06 4.07
C LEU A 109 9.21 -9.35 3.63
N ASP A 110 8.78 -10.61 3.56
CA ASP A 110 7.42 -10.92 3.15
C ASP A 110 6.41 -10.68 4.27
N SER A 111 5.28 -10.06 3.93
CA SER A 111 4.12 -9.94 4.79
C SER A 111 2.95 -10.80 4.27
N ASP A 112 2.05 -11.16 5.18
CA ASP A 112 0.78 -11.83 4.87
C ASP A 112 0.01 -11.13 3.75
N SER A 113 0.06 -9.80 3.74
CA SER A 113 -0.56 -8.94 2.72
C SER A 113 -0.06 -9.24 1.30
N ASN A 114 1.24 -9.50 1.12
CA ASN A 114 1.85 -9.77 -0.18
C ASN A 114 1.42 -11.13 -0.75
N TYR A 115 1.22 -12.15 0.10
CA TYR A 115 0.64 -13.43 -0.33
C TYR A 115 -0.82 -13.30 -0.74
N VAL A 116 -1.61 -12.55 0.03
CA VAL A 116 -3.01 -12.29 -0.33
C VAL A 116 -3.08 -11.57 -1.67
N LEU A 117 -2.20 -10.59 -1.89
CA LEU A 117 -2.09 -9.87 -3.15
C LEU A 117 -1.77 -10.80 -4.32
N LEU A 118 -0.73 -11.65 -4.20
CA LEU A 118 -0.38 -12.62 -5.25
C LEU A 118 -1.53 -13.61 -5.53
N ALA A 119 -2.19 -14.13 -4.48
CA ALA A 119 -3.32 -15.05 -4.65
C ALA A 119 -4.49 -14.39 -5.40
N ASN A 120 -4.77 -13.12 -5.11
CA ASN A 120 -5.81 -12.34 -5.79
C ASN A 120 -5.43 -12.03 -7.24
N MET A 121 -4.15 -11.76 -7.52
CA MET A 121 -3.66 -11.58 -8.89
C MET A 121 -3.85 -12.83 -9.74
N TYR A 122 -3.49 -14.00 -9.23
CA TYR A 122 -3.76 -15.26 -9.92
C TYR A 122 -5.26 -15.47 -10.18
N ALA A 123 -6.12 -15.19 -9.19
CA ALA A 123 -7.56 -15.32 -9.35
C ALA A 123 -8.12 -14.36 -10.40
N ALA A 124 -7.65 -13.10 -10.40
CA ALA A 124 -8.02 -12.10 -11.42
C ALA A 124 -7.57 -12.50 -12.83
N ALA A 125 -6.44 -13.19 -12.96
CA ALA A 125 -5.96 -13.78 -14.21
C ALA A 125 -6.65 -15.12 -14.59
N GLY A 126 -7.66 -15.57 -13.83
CA GLY A 126 -8.36 -16.84 -14.06
C GLY A 126 -7.58 -18.10 -13.64
N SER A 127 -6.38 -17.93 -13.06
CA SER A 127 -5.53 -19.04 -12.62
C SER A 127 -5.90 -19.49 -11.20
N TRP A 128 -7.00 -20.24 -11.09
CA TRP A 128 -7.44 -20.80 -9.80
C TRP A 128 -6.41 -21.76 -9.18
N GLY A 129 -5.64 -22.47 -10.02
CA GLY A 129 -4.56 -23.34 -9.56
C GLY A 129 -3.44 -22.57 -8.86
N GLY A 130 -3.02 -21.43 -9.44
CA GLY A 130 -2.03 -20.54 -8.84
C GLY A 130 -2.53 -19.93 -7.53
N ALA A 131 -3.75 -19.38 -7.54
CA ALA A 131 -4.39 -18.82 -6.35
C ALA A 131 -4.49 -19.86 -5.21
N GLY A 132 -4.90 -21.09 -5.54
CA GLY A 132 -4.97 -22.21 -4.60
C GLY A 132 -3.61 -22.62 -4.05
N LYS A 133 -2.56 -22.60 -4.88
CA LYS A 133 -1.18 -22.90 -4.43
C LYS A 133 -0.69 -21.89 -3.40
N VAL A 134 -0.89 -20.59 -3.65
CA VAL A 134 -0.51 -19.53 -2.72
C VAL A 134 -1.26 -19.66 -1.40
N ARG A 135 -2.59 -19.86 -1.45
CA ARG A 135 -3.42 -20.04 -0.23
C ARG A 135 -3.04 -21.28 0.57
N ARG A 136 -2.70 -22.40 -0.08
CA ARG A 136 -2.17 -23.59 0.59
C ARG A 136 -0.84 -23.30 1.28
N LYS A 137 0.08 -22.60 0.60
CA LYS A 137 1.38 -22.20 1.18
C LYS A 137 1.18 -21.37 2.45
N MET A 138 0.28 -20.37 2.40
CA MET A 138 -0.08 -19.58 3.58
C MET A 138 -0.53 -20.48 4.74
N LYS A 139 -1.47 -21.41 4.49
CA LYS A 139 -1.97 -22.35 5.50
C LYS A 139 -0.86 -23.23 6.08
N THR A 140 0.02 -23.77 5.25
CA THR A 140 1.13 -24.65 5.71
C THR A 140 2.17 -23.92 6.53
N GLN A 141 2.36 -22.62 6.29
CA GLN A 141 3.32 -21.78 7.01
C GLN A 141 2.69 -21.02 8.18
N GLY A 142 1.41 -21.26 8.48
CA GLY A 142 0.69 -20.53 9.54
C GLY A 142 0.45 -19.05 9.23
N ILE A 143 0.65 -18.63 7.98
CA ILE A 143 0.44 -17.24 7.55
C ILE A 143 -1.07 -17.02 7.44
N GLN A 144 -1.57 -16.10 8.27
CA GLN A 144 -2.96 -15.68 8.26
C GLN A 144 -3.04 -14.21 7.87
N LYS A 145 -3.99 -13.89 6.99
CA LYS A 145 -4.32 -12.49 6.70
C LYS A 145 -4.79 -11.84 7.99
N ARG A 146 -4.09 -10.81 8.45
CA ARG A 146 -4.51 -9.98 9.56
C ARG A 146 -5.82 -9.27 9.17
N PRO A 147 -6.89 -9.39 9.97
CA PRO A 147 -8.11 -8.64 9.71
C PRO A 147 -7.84 -7.15 9.85
N GLY A 148 -8.58 -6.34 9.10
CA GLY A 148 -8.60 -4.89 9.33
C GLY A 148 -9.30 -4.62 10.65
N ILE A 149 -8.78 -3.67 11.42
CA ILE A 149 -9.37 -3.24 12.70
C ILE A 149 -9.52 -1.72 12.63
N SER A 150 -10.73 -1.23 12.92
CA SER A 150 -10.97 0.18 13.21
C SER A 150 -11.36 0.32 14.68
N SER A 151 -11.02 1.43 15.30
CA SER A 151 -11.38 1.70 16.69
C SER A 151 -11.85 3.13 16.89
N ILE A 152 -12.71 3.32 17.88
CA ILE A 152 -13.14 4.63 18.38
C ILE A 152 -12.97 4.67 19.89
N GLU A 153 -12.72 5.85 20.43
CA GLU A 153 -12.62 6.07 21.88
C GLU A 153 -13.87 6.81 22.35
N ILE A 154 -14.57 6.24 23.33
CA ILE A 154 -15.75 6.83 23.96
C ILE A 154 -15.54 6.75 25.47
N SER A 155 -15.53 7.91 26.15
CA SER A 155 -15.38 7.98 27.61
C SER A 155 -14.19 7.15 28.13
N ASP A 156 -13.01 7.37 27.57
CA ASP A 156 -11.75 6.65 27.87
C ASP A 156 -11.79 5.12 27.64
N SER A 157 -12.80 4.63 26.92
CA SER A 157 -12.92 3.22 26.52
C SER A 157 -12.70 3.08 25.01
N ILE A 158 -11.79 2.18 24.62
CA ILE A 158 -11.53 1.87 23.21
C ILE A 158 -12.49 0.78 22.76
N HIS A 159 -13.29 1.09 21.75
CA HIS A 159 -14.21 0.17 21.08
C HIS A 159 -13.60 -0.27 19.75
N GLU A 160 -13.29 -1.57 19.62
CA GLU A 160 -12.68 -2.14 18.42
C GLU A 160 -13.69 -2.86 17.52
N PHE A 161 -13.57 -2.63 16.22
CA PHE A 161 -14.38 -3.24 15.18
C PHE A 161 -13.46 -4.02 14.25
N VAL A 162 -13.56 -5.34 14.31
CA VAL A 162 -12.71 -6.25 13.52
C VAL A 162 -13.47 -6.68 12.27
N ALA A 163 -12.87 -6.46 11.10
CA ALA A 163 -13.47 -6.78 9.82
C ALA A 163 -13.84 -8.28 9.71
N GLY A 164 -15.12 -8.55 9.48
CA GLY A 164 -15.65 -9.91 9.37
C GLY A 164 -15.98 -10.59 10.71
N HIS A 165 -15.79 -9.90 11.84
CA HIS A 165 -16.19 -10.37 13.15
C HIS A 165 -17.39 -9.58 13.68
N LYS A 166 -18.21 -10.21 14.51
CA LYS A 166 -19.33 -9.61 15.26
C LYS A 166 -19.06 -9.62 16.77
N SER A 167 -17.79 -9.46 17.15
CA SER A 167 -17.34 -9.68 18.53
C SER A 167 -17.49 -8.46 19.45
N HIS A 168 -18.06 -7.35 18.96
CA HIS A 168 -18.28 -6.16 19.79
C HIS A 168 -19.47 -6.41 20.74
N SER A 169 -19.33 -6.06 22.02
CA SER A 169 -20.37 -6.29 23.05
C SER A 169 -21.72 -5.67 22.70
N GLU A 170 -21.72 -4.57 21.95
CA GLU A 170 -22.91 -3.82 21.54
C GLU A 170 -23.32 -4.07 20.07
N THR A 171 -22.82 -5.14 19.44
CA THR A 171 -23.07 -5.42 18.01
C THR A 171 -24.56 -5.41 17.66
N ASP A 172 -25.42 -5.99 18.50
CA ASP A 172 -26.86 -6.06 18.24
C ASP A 172 -27.51 -4.67 18.29
N SER A 173 -27.16 -3.85 19.28
CA SER A 173 -27.65 -2.47 19.40
C SER A 173 -27.22 -1.61 18.22
N MET A 174 -25.96 -1.76 17.77
CA MET A 174 -25.44 -1.04 16.61
C MET A 174 -26.17 -1.42 15.33
N HIS A 175 -26.46 -2.71 15.13
CA HIS A 175 -27.25 -3.17 13.99
C HIS A 175 -28.69 -2.62 14.02
N ALA A 176 -29.34 -2.59 15.18
CA ALA A 176 -30.67 -2.00 15.31
C ALA A 176 -30.69 -0.50 14.93
N VAL A 177 -29.68 0.27 15.32
CA VAL A 177 -29.55 1.68 14.92
C VAL A 177 -29.27 1.82 13.42
N LEU A 178 -28.42 0.96 12.84
CA LEU A 178 -28.15 0.92 11.40
C LEU A 178 -29.42 0.63 10.59
N ASP A 179 -30.25 -0.29 11.05
CA ASP A 179 -31.53 -0.64 10.40
C ASP A 179 -32.50 0.55 10.43
N LEU A 180 -32.60 1.26 11.58
CA LEU A 180 -33.40 2.48 11.70
C LEU A 180 -32.92 3.59 10.76
N LEU A 181 -31.60 3.84 10.72
CA LEU A 181 -31.02 4.84 9.82
C LEU A 181 -31.23 4.48 8.35
N SER A 182 -31.11 3.20 7.99
CA SER A 182 -31.36 2.74 6.62
C SER A 182 -32.81 2.98 6.22
N TYR A 183 -33.76 2.70 7.12
CA TYR A 183 -35.17 3.00 6.93
C TYR A 183 -35.43 4.50 6.73
N GLU A 184 -34.84 5.37 7.56
CA GLU A 184 -34.99 6.83 7.44
C GLU A 184 -34.36 7.40 6.16
N LEU A 185 -33.25 6.81 5.69
CA LEU A 185 -32.56 7.21 4.47
C LEU A 185 -33.19 6.61 3.19
N GLY A 186 -34.23 5.79 3.32
CA GLY A 186 -34.92 5.16 2.19
C GLY A 186 -34.08 4.12 1.45
N MET A 187 -33.17 3.46 2.16
CA MET A 187 -32.30 2.38 1.67
C MET A 187 -32.88 1.00 1.92
#